data_AF-A0A401NI57-F1
#
_entry.id   AF-A0A401NI57-F1
#
_cell.length_a   1.000
_cell.length_b   1.000
_cell.length_c   1.000
_cell.angle_alpha   90.00
_cell.angle_beta   90.00
_cell.angle_gamma   90.00
#
_symmetry.space_group_name_H-M   'P 1'
#
loop_
_entity.id
_entity.type
_entity.pdbx_description
1 polymer ?
#
loop_
_entity_poly.entity_id
_entity_poly.type
_entity_poly.pdbx_seq_one_letter_code
_entity_poly.pdbx_strand_id
1 'polypeptide(L)' 'KVQVCVTVLDYDKIGKNDAIGKIFVGSNASGTELRHWSDMLANPRRPIAQWHSLKPEEEVDLALGLKK' A
#
# COMPACT_ATOMS: atom_id res chain seq x y z
N LYS A 1 -10.46 12.12 2.04
CA LYS A 1 -9.25 11.76 1.27
C LYS A 1 -9.19 10.24 1.18
N VAL A 2 -8.70 9.65 0.09
CA VAL A 2 -8.71 8.19 -0.12
C VAL A 2 -7.29 7.64 -0.06
N GLN A 3 -7.12 6.54 0.66
CA GLN A 3 -5.91 5.73 0.74
C GLN A 3 -6.30 4.29 0.44
N VAL A 4 -5.45 3.58 -0.31
CA VAL A 4 -5.62 2.15 -0.59
C VAL A 4 -4.39 1.44 -0.09
N CYS A 5 -4.58 0.53 0.87
CA CYS A 5 -3.51 -0.30 1.41
C CYS A 5 -3.48 -1.65 0.70
N VAL A 6 -2.28 -2.11 0.38
CA VAL A 6 -2.04 -3.45 -0.16
C VAL A 6 -1.06 -4.15 0.76
N THR A 7 -1.50 -5.27 1.34
CA THR A 7 -0.68 -6.09 2.24
C THR A 7 -0.48 -7.44 1.60
N VAL A 8 0.77 -7.93 1.60
CA VAL A 8 1.08 -9.31 1.25
C VAL A 8 1.25 -10.07 2.56
N LEU A 9 0.48 -11.14 2.71
CA LEU A 9 0.44 -11.99 3.88
C LEU A 9 0.98 -13.37 3.51
N ASP A 10 1.75 -13.97 4.40
CA ASP A 10 2.00 -15.41 4.36
C ASP A 10 0.81 -16.13 5.01
N TYR A 11 0.30 -17.16 4.33
CA TYR A 11 -0.91 -17.84 4.75
C TYR A 11 -0.57 -19.08 5.58
N ASP A 12 -1.09 -19.10 6.81
CA ASP A 12 -0.98 -20.24 7.71
C ASP A 12 -2.33 -20.93 7.92
N LYS A 13 -2.35 -22.26 7.76
CA LYS A 13 -3.57 -23.06 7.96
C LYS A 13 -4.05 -23.07 9.42
N ILE A 14 -3.13 -22.91 10.36
CA ILE A 14 -3.40 -22.87 11.80
C ILE A 14 -2.57 -21.73 12.38
N GLY A 15 -3.24 -20.70 12.90
CA GLY A 15 -2.57 -19.51 13.44
C GLY A 15 -3.07 -18.22 12.79
N LYS A 16 -2.36 -17.12 13.05
CA LYS A 16 -2.58 -15.83 12.40
C LYS A 16 -1.64 -15.74 11.20
N ASN A 17 -2.13 -15.23 10.08
CA ASN A 17 -1.29 -14.91 8.93
C ASN A 17 -0.33 -13.76 9.25
N ASP A 18 0.94 -13.95 8.93
CA ASP A 18 1.98 -12.95 9.14
C ASP A 18 2.12 -12.03 7.92
N ALA A 19 2.31 -10.74 8.16
CA ALA A 19 2.56 -9.79 7.09
C ALA A 19 3.99 -9.91 6.58
N ILE A 20 4.15 -10.28 5.31
CA ILE A 20 5.44 -10.17 4.61
C ILE A 20 5.79 -8.69 4.42
N GLY A 21 4.79 -7.87 4.08
CA GLY A 21 4.93 -6.43 4.01
C GLY A 21 3.70 -5.72 3.45
N LYS A 22 3.75 -4.39 3.49
CA LYS A 22 2.62 -3.51 3.17
C LYS A 22 3.09 -2.32 2.34
N ILE A 23 2.20 -1.77 1.53
CA ILE A 23 2.32 -0.43 0.93
C ILE A 23 0.97 0.28 1.01
N PHE A 24 0.97 1.59 0.76
CA PHE A 24 -0.26 2.32 0.52
C PHE A 24 -0.08 3.33 -0.62
N VAL A 25 -1.10 3.46 -1.47
CA VAL A 25 -1.22 4.54 -2.47
C VAL A 25 -2.35 5.49 -2.03
N GLY A 26 -2.39 6.69 -2.62
CA GLY A 26 -3.43 7.67 -2.33
C GLY A 26 -2.92 8.90 -1.59
N SER A 27 -3.81 9.52 -0.82
CA SER A 27 -3.46 10.73 -0.09
C SER A 27 -2.36 10.49 0.93
N ASN A 28 -1.42 11.43 1.03
CA ASN A 28 -0.25 11.38 1.91
C ASN A 28 0.74 10.25 1.60
N ALA A 29 0.56 9.53 0.49
CA ALA A 29 1.62 8.67 -0.03
C ALA A 29 2.83 9.51 -0.44
N SER A 30 3.99 8.88 -0.51
CA SER A 30 5.24 9.50 -0.95
C SER A 30 5.90 8.64 -2.02
N GLY A 31 6.92 9.17 -2.71
CA GLY A 31 7.73 8.40 -3.65
C GLY A 31 6.95 7.76 -4.80
N THR A 32 7.21 6.47 -5.02
CA THR A 32 6.65 5.67 -6.13
C THR A 32 5.13 5.51 -6.00
N GLU A 33 4.63 5.36 -4.78
CA GLU A 33 3.23 5.17 -4.45
C GLU A 33 2.39 6.41 -4.78
N LEU A 34 2.93 7.60 -4.49
CA LEU A 34 2.29 8.88 -4.88
C LEU A 34 2.30 9.07 -6.39
N ARG A 35 3.40 8.69 -7.06
CA ARG A 35 3.51 8.76 -8.53
C ARG A 35 2.45 7.88 -9.19
N HIS A 36 2.33 6.63 -8.74
CA HIS A 36 1.32 5.71 -9.24
C HIS A 36 -0.11 6.28 -9.11
N TRP A 37 -0.42 6.83 -7.93
CA TRP A 37 -1.71 7.46 -7.68
C TRP A 37 -1.96 8.68 -8.57
N SER A 38 -0.94 9.50 -8.78
CA SER A 38 -1.01 10.69 -9.63
C SER A 38 -1.21 10.31 -11.10
N ASP A 39 -0.51 9.29 -11.60
CA ASP A 39 -0.65 8.79 -12.96
C ASP A 39 -2.05 8.22 -13.21
N MET A 40 -2.61 7.50 -12.23
CA MET A 40 -3.99 7.00 -12.27
C MET A 40 -5.01 8.15 -12.35
N LEU A 41 -4.86 9.19 -11.53
CA LEU A 41 -5.76 10.36 -11.55
C LEU A 41 -5.65 11.16 -12.84
N ALA A 42 -4.45 11.26 -13.42
CA ALA A 42 -4.19 11.97 -14.67
C ALA A 42 -4.72 11.22 -15.91
N ASN A 43 -4.93 9.89 -15.81
CA ASN A 43 -5.34 9.04 -16.93
C ASN A 43 -6.67 8.31 -16.63
N PRO A 44 -7.81 9.02 -16.59
CA PRO A 44 -9.10 8.41 -16.26
C PRO A 44 -9.44 7.26 -17.22
N ARG A 45 -9.94 6.15 -16.66
CA ARG A 45 -10.33 4.91 -17.38
C ARG A 45 -9.18 4.17 -18.08
N ARG A 46 -7.93 4.59 -17.88
CA ARG A 46 -6.76 3.87 -18.37
C ARG A 46 -6.11 3.11 -17.20
N PRO A 47 -5.92 1.78 -17.30
CA PRO A 47 -5.20 1.06 -16.27
C PRO A 47 -3.73 1.46 -16.26
N ILE A 48 -3.19 1.72 -15.07
CA ILE A 48 -1.76 1.95 -14.83
C ILE A 48 -1.28 0.78 -13.97
N ALA A 49 -0.21 0.11 -14.41
CA ALA A 49 0.42 -0.97 -13.66
C ALA A 49 1.83 -0.52 -13.25
N GLN A 50 2.19 -0.75 -11.98
CA GLN A 50 3.49 -0.35 -11.45
C GLN A 50 3.90 -1.28 -10.32
N TRP A 51 5.19 -1.65 -10.30
CA TRP A 51 5.80 -2.39 -9.21
C TRP A 51 6.06 -1.48 -8.00
N HIS A 52 5.94 -2.04 -6.80
CA HIS A 52 6.21 -1.38 -5.53
C HIS A 52 7.04 -2.30 -4.65
N SER A 53 8.05 -1.76 -3.96
CA SER A 53 8.78 -2.50 -2.94
C SER A 53 7.96 -2.50 -1.66
N LEU A 54 7.69 -3.69 -1.10
CA LEU A 54 7.02 -3.81 0.19
C LEU A 54 7.85 -3.19 1.31
N LYS A 55 7.17 -2.57 2.27
CA LYS A 55 7.75 -2.02 3.50
C LYS A 55 7.28 -2.81 4.71
N PRO A 56 7.99 -2.76 5.84
CA PRO A 56 7.51 -3.30 7.10
C PRO A 56 6.11 -2.77 7.42
N GLU A 57 5.21 -3.65 7.86
CA GLU A 57 3.82 -3.29 8.18
C GLU A 57 3.75 -2.12 9.17
N GLU A 58 4.61 -2.14 10.19
CA GLU A 58 4.66 -1.12 11.23
C GLU A 58 5.01 0.27 10.71
N GLU A 59 5.94 0.36 9.75
CA GLU A 59 6.33 1.63 9.13
C GLU A 59 5.14 2.24 8.37
N VAL A 60 4.41 1.40 7.64
CA VAL A 60 3.24 1.82 6.87
C VAL A 60 2.08 2.20 7.78
N ASP A 61 1.84 1.44 8.85
CA ASP A 61 0.78 1.73 9.81
C ASP A 61 1.05 3.05 10.56
N LEU A 62 2.31 3.31 10.93
CA LEU A 62 2.74 4.59 11.48
C LEU A 62 2.51 5.75 10.50
N ALA A 63 2.87 5.57 9.23
CA ALA A 63 2.63 6.58 8.19
C ALA A 63 1.14 6.86 7.95
N LEU A 64 0.28 5.87 8.19
CA LEU A 64 -1.18 5.97 8.12
C LEU A 64 -1.82 6.45 9.42
N GLY A 65 -1.06 6.60 10.51
CA GLY A 65 -1.59 6.95 11.83
C GLY A 65 -2.52 5.87 12.41
N LEU A 66 -2.37 4.62 11.98
CA LEU A 66 -3.11 3.49 12.53
C LEU A 66 -2.48 3.13 13.87
N LYS A 67 -3.29 3.12 14.94
CA LYS A 67 -2.85 2.65 16.25
C LYS A 67 -2.91 1.12 16.28
N LYS A 68 -1.86 0.48 16.81
CA LYS A 68 -1.97 -0.92 17.27
C LYS A 68 -2.94 -1.01 18.44
#